data_AF-A0A1A6HNX7-F1
#
_entry.id   AF-A0A1A6HNX7-F1
#
_cell.length_a   1.000
_cell.length_b   1.000
_cell.length_c   1.000
_cell.angle_alpha   90.00
_cell.angle_beta   90.00
_cell.angle_gamma   90.00
#
_symmetry.space_group_name_H-M   'P 1'
#
loop_
_entity.id
_entity.type
_entity.pdbx_description
1 polymer ?
#
loop_
_entity_poly.entity_id
_entity_poly.type
_entity_poly.pdbx_seq_one_letter_code
_entity_poly.pdbx_strand_id
1 'polypeptide(L)'
;MFVVSLAVADLVVAIYPYPLVLTSIFNNGWNLGYLHCQISAFLMGLSVIGSIFNITGIAINRYCYICHSLKYDKLYSNKNSLCYVFLIWMLTLVAIMPNLQTGTLQYDPRIYSCTFTQSVSSVYTIAVVVFHFIVPMIIVIFCYLRIWILVLQVRQRVKPDNKPKLKPQDFRNFVTMFVVFVLFAICWAPLNFIGLIVASDPATMGPRIPEWLFIASYYMAYFNSCLNAIIYGLLNQNFRKEYKRIIVSLCTGKMFFLDSSNDAADKIK
;
A
#
# COMPACT_ATOMS: atom_id res chain seq x y z
N MET A 1 -8.70 -11.31 1.90
CA MET A 1 -8.80 -10.36 3.03
C MET A 1 -7.69 -9.32 3.00
N PHE A 2 -6.43 -9.66 3.22
CA PHE A 2 -5.33 -8.67 3.22
C PHE A 2 -5.24 -7.79 1.97
N VAL A 3 -5.44 -8.35 0.76
CA VAL A 3 -5.46 -7.57 -0.49
C VAL A 3 -6.62 -6.56 -0.53
N VAL A 4 -7.78 -6.93 0.02
CA VAL A 4 -8.94 -6.01 0.12
C VAL A 4 -8.64 -4.92 1.14
N SER A 5 -8.05 -5.28 2.28
CA SER A 5 -7.62 -4.31 3.30
C SER A 5 -6.59 -3.32 2.74
N LEU A 6 -5.64 -3.78 1.94
CA LEU A 6 -4.67 -2.93 1.25
C LEU A 6 -5.37 -1.97 0.28
N ALA A 7 -6.30 -2.48 -0.54
CA ALA A 7 -7.07 -1.63 -1.46
C ALA A 7 -7.92 -0.57 -0.73
N VAL A 8 -8.45 -0.89 0.46
CA VAL A 8 -9.14 0.10 1.30
C VAL A 8 -8.17 1.19 1.77
N ALA A 9 -6.96 0.82 2.20
CA ALA A 9 -5.93 1.78 2.60
C ALA A 9 -5.56 2.73 1.44
N ASP A 10 -5.39 2.20 0.23
CA ASP A 10 -5.09 2.99 -0.98
C ASP A 10 -6.26 3.88 -1.40
N LEU A 11 -7.50 3.42 -1.24
CA LEU A 11 -8.69 4.18 -1.63
C LEU A 11 -8.94 5.37 -0.69
N VAL A 12 -8.67 5.21 0.61
CA VAL A 12 -8.83 6.28 1.61
C VAL A 12 -8.01 7.53 1.25
N VAL A 13 -6.75 7.34 0.81
CA VAL A 13 -5.90 8.48 0.40
C VAL A 13 -6.35 9.11 -0.91
N ALA A 14 -6.88 8.31 -1.84
CA ALA A 14 -7.40 8.79 -3.10
C ALA A 14 -8.69 9.62 -2.95
N ILE A 15 -9.53 9.29 -1.97
CA ILE A 15 -10.82 9.97 -1.77
C ILE A 15 -10.67 11.31 -1.05
N TYR A 16 -9.74 11.43 -0.08
CA TYR A 16 -9.71 12.59 0.81
C TYR A 16 -8.39 13.37 0.79
N PRO A 17 -7.22 12.83 1.21
CA PRO A 17 -5.95 13.55 1.13
C PRO A 17 -5.57 14.06 -0.27
N TYR A 18 -5.63 13.21 -1.31
CA TYR A 18 -5.14 13.60 -2.64
C TYR A 18 -5.93 14.75 -3.29
N PRO A 19 -7.27 14.81 -3.23
CA PRO A 19 -8.02 15.99 -3.68
C PRO A 19 -7.68 17.28 -2.92
N LEU A 20 -7.41 17.20 -1.62
CA LEU A 20 -7.03 18.37 -0.82
C LEU A 20 -5.62 18.87 -1.18
N VAL A 21 -4.68 17.96 -1.44
CA VAL A 21 -3.35 18.31 -1.97
C VAL A 21 -3.49 18.99 -3.34
N LEU A 22 -4.29 18.42 -4.24
CA LEU A 22 -4.53 19.02 -5.56
C LEU A 22 -5.10 20.44 -5.45
N THR A 23 -6.07 20.63 -4.54
CA THR A 23 -6.67 21.95 -4.26
C THR A 23 -5.64 22.92 -3.70
N SER A 24 -4.73 22.45 -2.84
CA SER A 24 -3.66 23.26 -2.25
C SER A 24 -2.61 23.69 -3.29
N ILE A 25 -2.35 22.87 -4.31
CA ILE A 25 -1.49 23.22 -5.44
C ILE A 25 -2.13 24.37 -6.25
N PHE A 26 -3.42 24.26 -6.60
CA PHE A 26 -4.12 25.32 -7.34
C PHE A 26 -4.22 26.64 -6.56
N ASN A 27 -4.38 26.56 -5.24
CA ASN A 27 -4.48 27.73 -4.37
C ASN A 27 -3.13 28.27 -3.89
N ASN A 28 -2.01 27.63 -4.28
CA ASN A 28 -0.65 27.96 -3.85
C ASN A 28 -0.52 28.08 -2.31
N GLY A 29 -1.21 27.22 -1.57
CA GLY A 29 -1.30 27.31 -0.11
C GLY A 29 -2.42 26.46 0.50
N TRP A 30 -2.38 26.29 1.84
CA TRP A 30 -3.39 25.54 2.59
C TRP A 30 -4.47 26.45 3.19
N ASN A 31 -5.61 26.54 2.53
CA ASN A 31 -6.74 27.40 2.95
C ASN A 31 -7.90 26.63 3.61
N LEU A 32 -7.74 25.32 3.84
CA LEU A 32 -8.79 24.42 4.33
C LEU A 32 -8.84 24.36 5.88
N GLY A 33 -7.99 25.13 6.56
CA GLY A 33 -7.92 25.19 8.02
C GLY A 33 -7.15 24.03 8.66
N TYR A 34 -6.88 24.18 9.96
CA TYR A 34 -6.04 23.26 10.74
C TYR A 34 -6.63 21.86 10.86
N LEU A 35 -7.95 21.75 11.06
CA LEU A 35 -8.62 20.46 11.26
C LEU A 35 -8.50 19.55 10.03
N HIS A 36 -8.71 20.08 8.82
CA HIS A 36 -8.51 19.34 7.58
C HIS A 36 -7.05 18.93 7.36
N CYS A 37 -6.10 19.77 7.79
CA CYS A 37 -4.67 19.47 7.70
C CYS A 37 -4.31 18.24 8.55
N GLN A 38 -4.77 18.23 9.81
CA GLN A 38 -4.55 17.13 10.74
C GLN A 38 -5.20 15.83 10.26
N ILE A 39 -6.46 15.89 9.81
CA ILE A 39 -7.17 14.71 9.29
C ILE A 39 -6.49 14.17 8.04
N SER A 40 -6.12 15.05 7.10
CA SER A 40 -5.42 14.65 5.88
C SER A 40 -4.10 13.93 6.18
N ALA A 41 -3.27 14.52 7.05
CA ALA A 41 -1.99 13.94 7.44
C ALA A 41 -2.16 12.61 8.21
N PHE A 42 -3.17 12.53 9.08
CA PHE A 42 -3.51 11.31 9.82
C PHE A 42 -3.94 10.17 8.89
N LEU A 43 -4.85 10.43 7.95
CA LEU A 43 -5.32 9.44 6.97
C LEU A 43 -4.18 9.00 6.05
N MET A 44 -3.28 9.90 5.69
CA MET A 44 -2.09 9.56 4.92
C MET A 44 -1.19 8.62 5.71
N GLY A 45 -0.86 8.94 6.96
CA GLY A 45 -0.12 8.03 7.84
C GLY A 45 -0.78 6.66 7.98
N LEU A 46 -2.11 6.64 8.13
CA LEU A 46 -2.91 5.40 8.28
C LEU A 46 -2.78 4.51 7.05
N SER A 47 -2.85 5.09 5.86
CA SER A 47 -2.69 4.37 4.61
C SER A 47 -1.28 3.82 4.45
N VAL A 48 -0.24 4.62 4.73
CA VAL A 48 1.15 4.21 4.56
C VAL A 48 1.53 3.09 5.50
N ILE A 49 1.30 3.28 6.80
CA ILE A 49 1.65 2.29 7.83
C ILE A 49 0.74 1.05 7.69
N GLY A 50 -0.53 1.24 7.34
CA GLY A 50 -1.43 0.14 7.03
C GLY A 50 -1.00 -0.67 5.82
N SER A 51 -0.46 -0.03 4.80
CA SER A 51 -0.01 -0.72 3.58
C SER A 51 1.18 -1.63 3.86
N ILE A 52 2.21 -1.15 4.57
CA ILE A 52 3.39 -1.97 4.89
C ILE A 52 3.04 -3.16 5.80
N PHE A 53 2.16 -2.98 6.79
CA PHE A 53 1.71 -4.08 7.62
C PHE A 53 0.82 -5.07 6.87
N ASN A 54 -0.03 -4.61 5.95
CA ASN A 54 -0.79 -5.51 5.06
C ASN A 54 0.14 -6.30 4.13
N ILE A 55 1.14 -5.65 3.54
CA ILE A 55 2.16 -6.33 2.70
C ILE A 55 2.92 -7.38 3.52
N THR A 56 3.28 -7.05 4.76
CA THR A 56 3.93 -7.98 5.70
C THR A 56 3.02 -9.17 6.01
N GLY A 57 1.74 -8.92 6.29
CA GLY A 57 0.74 -9.97 6.49
C GLY A 57 0.56 -10.87 5.27
N ILE A 58 0.58 -10.30 4.05
CA ILE A 58 0.53 -11.05 2.80
C ILE A 58 1.78 -11.95 2.65
N ALA A 59 2.97 -11.42 2.94
CA ALA A 59 4.22 -12.16 2.85
C ALA A 59 4.27 -13.34 3.84
N ILE A 60 3.89 -13.12 5.10
CA ILE A 60 3.81 -14.18 6.12
C ILE A 60 2.77 -15.23 5.72
N ASN A 61 1.58 -14.80 5.30
CA ASN A 61 0.53 -15.71 4.85
C ASN A 61 1.02 -16.63 3.71
N ARG A 62 1.73 -16.06 2.73
CA ARG A 62 2.29 -16.84 1.61
C ARG A 62 3.44 -17.74 2.04
N TYR A 63 4.30 -17.27 2.93
CA TYR A 63 5.36 -18.09 3.52
C TYR A 63 4.78 -19.31 4.23
N CYS A 64 3.79 -19.12 5.10
CA CYS A 64 3.11 -20.20 5.80
C CYS A 64 2.40 -21.17 4.84
N TYR A 65 1.71 -20.65 3.80
CA TYR A 65 1.04 -21.48 2.81
C TYR A 65 2.01 -22.39 2.03
N ILE A 66 3.14 -21.85 1.57
CA ILE A 66 4.09 -22.57 0.70
C ILE A 66 5.04 -23.47 1.51
N CYS A 67 5.59 -22.95 2.62
CA CYS A 67 6.62 -23.66 3.40
C CYS A 67 6.01 -24.56 4.50
N HIS A 68 4.78 -24.28 4.96
CA HIS A 68 4.15 -24.95 6.09
C HIS A 68 2.68 -25.29 5.83
N SER A 69 2.37 -25.86 4.66
CA SER A 69 0.99 -26.17 4.22
C SER A 69 0.16 -26.93 5.25
N LEU A 70 0.73 -27.92 5.96
CA LEU A 70 0.02 -28.70 6.99
C LEU A 70 -0.40 -27.88 8.22
N LYS A 71 0.33 -26.81 8.56
CA LYS A 71 -0.02 -25.90 9.67
C LYS A 71 -0.91 -24.76 9.19
N TYR A 72 -0.84 -24.41 7.91
CA TYR A 72 -1.58 -23.31 7.31
C TYR A 72 -3.10 -23.47 7.51
N ASP A 73 -3.66 -24.65 7.22
CA ASP A 73 -5.11 -24.88 7.33
C ASP A 73 -5.65 -24.72 8.76
N LYS A 74 -4.80 -24.95 9.77
CA LYS A 74 -5.14 -24.72 11.18
C LYS A 74 -4.98 -23.25 11.59
N LEU A 75 -4.00 -22.55 11.03
CA LEU A 75 -3.66 -21.17 11.41
C LEU A 75 -4.56 -20.14 10.70
N TYR A 76 -4.76 -20.30 9.39
CA TYR A 76 -5.45 -19.34 8.53
C TYR A 76 -6.84 -19.83 8.15
N SER A 77 -7.80 -19.59 9.06
CA SER A 77 -9.23 -19.60 8.77
C SER A 77 -9.71 -18.21 8.33
N ASN A 78 -10.90 -18.10 7.73
CA ASN A 78 -11.53 -16.82 7.39
C ASN A 78 -11.68 -15.90 8.62
N LYS A 79 -12.08 -16.47 9.77
CA LYS A 79 -12.23 -15.73 11.03
C LYS A 79 -10.89 -15.21 11.55
N ASN A 80 -9.85 -16.06 11.53
CA ASN A 80 -8.51 -15.69 11.99
C ASN A 80 -7.88 -14.65 11.07
N SER A 81 -8.08 -14.78 9.75
CA SER A 81 -7.60 -13.80 8.76
C SER A 81 -8.24 -12.43 8.97
N LEU A 82 -9.52 -12.38 9.33
CA LEU A 82 -10.20 -11.13 9.68
C LEU A 82 -9.65 -10.55 10.99
N CYS A 83 -9.41 -11.40 12.00
CA CYS A 83 -8.76 -10.99 13.24
C CYS A 83 -7.36 -10.38 12.98
N TYR A 84 -6.54 -11.00 12.14
CA TYR A 84 -5.23 -10.44 11.76
C TYR A 84 -5.34 -9.08 11.06
N VAL A 85 -6.32 -8.90 10.16
CA VAL A 85 -6.56 -7.60 9.53
C VAL A 85 -6.96 -6.56 10.58
N PHE A 86 -7.87 -6.90 11.50
CA PHE A 86 -8.27 -6.01 12.59
C PHE A 86 -7.07 -5.62 13.47
N LEU A 87 -6.22 -6.59 13.86
CA LEU A 87 -5.00 -6.33 14.63
C LEU A 87 -4.02 -5.41 13.88
N ILE A 88 -3.89 -5.58 12.56
CA ILE A 88 -3.08 -4.67 11.73
C ILE A 88 -3.60 -3.23 11.85
N TRP A 89 -4.91 -3.01 11.70
CA TRP A 89 -5.49 -1.66 11.81
C TRP A 89 -5.39 -1.08 13.23
N MET A 90 -5.53 -1.91 14.26
CA MET A 90 -5.30 -1.45 15.63
C MET A 90 -3.84 -1.04 15.84
N LEU A 91 -2.89 -1.82 15.31
CA LEU A 91 -1.46 -1.50 15.39
C LEU A 91 -1.11 -0.22 14.62
N THR A 92 -1.71 0.01 13.44
CA THR A 92 -1.49 1.27 12.69
C THR A 92 -2.05 2.47 13.44
N LEU A 93 -3.25 2.35 14.03
CA LEU A 93 -3.84 3.43 14.82
C LEU A 93 -2.94 3.79 16.01
N VAL A 94 -2.47 2.79 16.75
CA VAL A 94 -1.55 2.99 17.89
C VAL A 94 -0.24 3.66 17.44
N ALA A 95 0.29 3.28 16.27
CA ALA A 95 1.52 3.89 15.74
C ALA A 95 1.36 5.37 15.39
N ILE A 96 0.18 5.79 14.94
CA ILE A 96 -0.08 7.14 14.43
C ILE A 96 -0.58 8.07 15.53
N MET A 97 -1.29 7.55 16.54
CA MET A 97 -1.84 8.34 17.65
C MET A 97 -0.84 9.32 18.28
N PRO A 98 0.45 8.97 18.52
CA PRO A 98 1.42 9.90 19.08
C PRO A 98 1.59 11.19 18.25
N ASN A 99 1.47 11.12 16.92
CA ASN A 99 1.67 12.29 16.04
C ASN A 99 0.68 13.42 16.30
N LEU A 100 -0.55 13.07 16.70
CA LEU A 100 -1.59 14.04 17.03
C LEU A 100 -1.26 14.80 18.32
N GLN A 101 -0.58 14.15 19.26
CA GLN A 101 -0.21 14.74 20.55
C GLN A 101 1.09 15.54 20.47
N THR A 102 2.05 15.10 19.64
CA THR A 102 3.36 15.76 19.48
C THR A 102 3.34 16.92 18.49
N GLY A 103 2.23 17.15 17.77
CA GLY A 103 2.12 18.23 16.78
C GLY A 103 3.07 18.10 15.58
N THR A 104 3.44 16.86 15.24
CA THR A 104 4.38 16.53 14.15
C THR A 104 3.72 16.56 12.77
N LEU A 105 2.39 16.69 12.71
CA LEU A 105 1.62 16.78 11.48
C LEU A 105 1.46 18.26 11.10
N GLN A 106 2.15 18.71 10.06
CA GLN A 106 2.14 20.10 9.64
C GLN A 106 2.06 20.23 8.12
N TYR A 107 1.66 21.41 7.66
CA TYR A 107 1.68 21.74 6.24
C TYR A 107 3.11 22.00 5.77
N ASP A 108 3.53 21.27 4.73
CA ASP A 108 4.81 21.51 4.07
C ASP A 108 4.57 22.18 2.69
N PRO A 109 4.99 23.44 2.50
CA PRO A 109 4.75 24.18 1.27
C PRO A 109 5.49 23.60 0.07
N ARG A 110 6.57 22.84 0.27
CA ARG A 110 7.36 22.25 -0.83
C ARG A 110 6.58 21.20 -1.60
N ILE A 111 5.65 20.52 -0.92
CA ILE A 111 4.83 19.43 -1.47
C ILE A 111 3.33 19.74 -1.46
N TYR A 112 2.94 20.97 -1.09
CA TYR A 112 1.55 21.42 -0.98
C TYR A 112 0.65 20.47 -0.20
N SER A 113 1.18 19.86 0.86
CA SER A 113 0.49 18.79 1.58
C SER A 113 0.75 18.85 3.08
N CYS A 114 -0.27 18.49 3.86
CA CYS A 114 -0.13 18.24 5.28
C CYS A 114 0.40 16.83 5.51
N THR A 115 1.58 16.73 6.12
CA THR A 115 2.28 15.47 6.29
C THR A 115 3.06 15.43 7.61
N PHE A 116 3.69 14.29 7.87
CA PHE A 116 4.60 14.12 8.98
C PHE A 116 5.91 14.89 8.73
N THR A 117 6.20 15.88 9.59
CA THR A 117 7.39 16.71 9.50
C THR A 117 8.57 16.03 10.21
N GLN A 118 9.53 15.57 9.41
CA GLN A 118 10.65 14.74 9.89
C GLN A 118 11.64 15.46 10.84
N SER A 119 11.66 16.80 10.82
CA SER A 119 12.58 17.64 11.62
C SER A 119 12.09 17.96 13.03
N VAL A 120 10.82 17.71 13.36
CA VAL A 120 10.23 18.09 14.65
C VAL A 120 10.74 17.18 15.78
N SER A 121 10.92 15.89 15.50
CA SER A 121 11.46 14.94 16.48
C SER A 121 12.29 13.87 15.79
N SER A 122 13.62 14.01 15.86
CA SER A 122 14.57 13.05 15.32
C SER A 122 14.35 11.64 15.87
N VAL A 123 14.10 11.52 17.18
CA VAL A 123 13.87 10.22 17.85
C VAL A 123 12.63 9.54 17.30
N TYR A 124 11.54 10.29 17.12
CA TYR A 124 10.31 9.75 16.58
C TYR A 124 10.45 9.38 15.10
N THR A 125 11.11 10.22 14.28
CA THR A 125 11.41 9.89 12.88
C THR A 125 12.24 8.62 12.76
N ILE A 126 13.29 8.45 13.58
CA ILE A 126 14.11 7.22 13.62
C ILE A 126 13.24 6.01 14.01
N ALA A 127 12.42 6.13 15.05
CA ALA A 127 11.52 5.07 15.47
C ALA A 127 10.53 4.67 14.35
N VAL A 128 9.96 5.65 13.63
CA VAL A 128 9.07 5.39 12.50
C VAL A 128 9.80 4.63 11.40
N VAL A 129 10.97 5.09 10.96
CA VAL A 129 11.76 4.43 9.91
C VAL A 129 12.15 3.01 10.35
N VAL A 130 12.61 2.82 11.58
CA VAL A 130 13.06 1.50 12.06
C VAL A 130 11.89 0.52 12.20
N PHE A 131 10.85 0.88 12.96
CA PHE A 131 9.77 -0.04 13.31
C PHE A 131 8.72 -0.20 12.21
N HIS A 132 8.50 0.82 11.38
CA HIS A 132 7.44 0.81 10.37
C HIS A 132 7.97 0.65 8.93
N PHE A 133 9.29 0.74 8.71
CA PHE A 133 9.89 0.45 7.41
C PHE A 133 10.92 -0.68 7.50
N ILE A 134 12.02 -0.50 8.24
CA ILE A 134 13.14 -1.47 8.25
C ILE A 134 12.74 -2.84 8.80
N VAL A 135 12.06 -2.91 9.95
CA VAL A 135 11.62 -4.18 10.54
C VAL A 135 10.66 -4.93 9.61
N PRO A 136 9.58 -4.33 9.10
CA PRO A 136 8.72 -4.95 8.09
C PRO A 136 9.47 -5.41 6.83
N MET A 137 10.39 -4.58 6.32
CA MET A 137 11.22 -4.93 5.16
C MET A 137 12.04 -6.20 5.42
N ILE A 138 12.69 -6.32 6.59
CA ILE A 138 13.46 -7.52 6.96
C ILE A 138 12.56 -8.75 7.01
N ILE A 139 11.39 -8.65 7.64
CA ILE A 139 10.44 -9.76 7.74
C ILE A 139 10.00 -10.22 6.34
N VAL A 140 9.64 -9.28 5.48
CA VAL A 140 9.16 -9.58 4.12
C VAL A 140 10.28 -10.18 3.27
N ILE A 141 11.48 -9.61 3.31
CA ILE A 141 12.66 -10.14 2.61
C ILE A 141 12.94 -11.57 3.08
N PHE A 142 12.94 -11.82 4.39
CA PHE A 142 13.13 -13.17 4.93
C PHE A 142 12.08 -14.16 4.41
N CYS A 143 10.79 -13.79 4.43
CA CYS A 143 9.70 -14.62 3.93
C CYS A 143 9.90 -14.96 2.43
N TYR A 144 10.17 -13.96 1.59
CA TYR A 144 10.35 -14.17 0.15
C TYR A 144 11.61 -14.97 -0.19
N LEU A 145 12.73 -14.73 0.52
CA LEU A 145 13.97 -15.50 0.35
C LEU A 145 13.76 -16.98 0.68
N ARG A 146 13.09 -17.28 1.81
CA ARG A 146 12.79 -18.67 2.19
C ARG A 146 11.90 -19.37 1.17
N ILE A 147 10.87 -18.68 0.67
CA ILE A 147 10.02 -19.23 -0.40
C ILE A 147 10.85 -19.51 -1.65
N TRP A 148 11.71 -18.57 -2.05
CA TRP A 148 12.55 -18.72 -3.24
C TRP A 148 13.49 -19.92 -3.14
N ILE A 149 14.16 -20.09 -1.99
CA ILE A 149 15.04 -21.24 -1.72
C ILE A 149 14.26 -22.55 -1.82
N LEU A 150 13.07 -22.63 -1.22
CA LEU A 150 12.23 -23.82 -1.29
C LEU A 150 11.80 -24.15 -2.72
N VAL A 151 11.42 -23.13 -3.51
CA VAL A 151 11.05 -23.30 -4.93
C VAL A 151 12.23 -23.84 -5.75
N LEU A 152 13.44 -23.32 -5.53
CA LEU A 152 14.65 -23.82 -6.19
C LEU A 152 14.95 -25.28 -5.82
N GLN A 153 14.84 -25.63 -4.54
CA GLN A 153 15.06 -27.00 -4.05
C GLN A 153 14.06 -27.99 -4.64
N VAL A 154 12.77 -27.61 -4.71
CA VAL A 154 11.74 -28.45 -5.33
C VAL A 154 12.02 -28.62 -6.82
N ARG A 155 12.38 -27.55 -7.53
CA ARG A 155 12.71 -27.63 -8.97
C ARG A 155 13.91 -28.54 -9.24
N GLN A 156 14.91 -28.55 -8.37
CA GLN A 156 16.09 -29.42 -8.50
C GLN A 156 15.81 -30.90 -8.16
N ARG A 157 14.88 -31.19 -7.24
CA ARG A 157 14.56 -32.57 -6.81
C ARG A 157 13.54 -33.28 -7.69
N VAL A 158 12.83 -32.56 -8.54
CA VAL A 158 11.81 -33.13 -9.42
C VAL A 158 12.49 -33.72 -10.66
N LYS A 159 12.60 -35.07 -10.71
CA LYS A 159 12.85 -35.80 -11.95
C LYS A 159 11.75 -35.47 -12.98
N PRO A 160 12.04 -35.43 -14.29
CA PRO A 160 11.10 -34.96 -15.33
C PRO A 160 9.72 -35.66 -15.33
N ASP A 161 9.60 -36.87 -14.76
CA ASP A 161 8.35 -37.63 -14.67
C ASP A 161 7.41 -37.24 -13.52
N ASN A 162 7.87 -36.52 -12.50
CA ASN A 162 7.01 -36.10 -11.39
C ASN A 162 6.51 -34.67 -11.62
N LYS A 163 5.20 -34.48 -11.74
CA LYS A 163 4.62 -33.13 -11.85
C LYS A 163 5.03 -32.28 -10.64
N PRO A 164 5.44 -31.00 -10.84
CA PRO A 164 5.79 -30.12 -9.73
C PRO A 164 4.60 -29.95 -8.78
N LYS A 165 4.84 -30.08 -7.47
CA LYS A 165 3.81 -29.88 -6.42
C LYS A 165 3.24 -28.45 -6.40
N LEU A 166 3.96 -27.47 -6.97
CA LEU A 166 3.52 -26.07 -7.01
C LEU A 166 2.71 -25.82 -8.29
N LYS A 167 1.44 -25.42 -8.13
CA LYS A 167 0.58 -25.07 -9.27
C LYS A 167 1.13 -23.80 -9.94
N PRO A 168 1.16 -23.72 -11.28
CA PRO A 168 1.60 -22.52 -12.01
C PRO A 168 0.85 -21.24 -11.58
N GLN A 169 -0.41 -21.38 -11.18
CA GLN A 169 -1.24 -20.30 -10.66
C GLN A 169 -0.73 -19.75 -9.31
N ASP A 170 -0.26 -20.63 -8.42
CA ASP A 170 0.29 -20.23 -7.12
C ASP A 170 1.63 -19.50 -7.29
N PHE A 171 2.46 -19.93 -8.25
CA PHE A 171 3.69 -19.22 -8.60
C PHE A 171 3.42 -17.82 -9.14
N ARG A 172 2.43 -17.66 -10.05
CA ARG A 172 2.05 -16.33 -10.55
C ARG A 172 1.51 -15.42 -9.45
N ASN A 173 0.71 -15.96 -8.53
CA ASN A 173 0.21 -15.22 -7.36
C ASN A 173 1.37 -14.76 -6.47
N PHE A 174 2.36 -15.63 -6.23
CA PHE A 174 3.58 -15.29 -5.50
C PHE A 174 4.37 -14.16 -6.18
N VAL A 175 4.62 -14.27 -7.49
CA VAL A 175 5.33 -13.25 -8.27
C VAL A 175 4.60 -11.92 -8.21
N THR A 176 3.26 -11.92 -8.33
CA THR A 176 2.45 -10.70 -8.22
C THR A 176 2.68 -10.01 -6.88
N MET A 177 2.63 -10.75 -5.77
CA MET A 177 2.80 -10.20 -4.43
C MET A 177 4.24 -9.72 -4.18
N PHE A 178 5.23 -10.44 -4.72
CA PHE A 178 6.63 -10.02 -4.67
C PHE A 178 6.84 -8.70 -5.43
N VAL A 179 6.24 -8.54 -6.62
CA VAL A 179 6.31 -7.30 -7.39
C VAL A 179 5.64 -6.14 -6.63
N VAL A 180 4.49 -6.37 -6.01
CA VAL A 180 3.84 -5.37 -5.14
C VAL A 180 4.78 -4.90 -4.03
N PHE A 181 5.45 -5.83 -3.35
CA PHE A 181 6.43 -5.51 -2.32
C PHE A 181 7.63 -4.71 -2.86
N VAL A 182 8.22 -5.13 -3.98
CA VAL A 182 9.38 -4.45 -4.58
C VAL A 182 9.00 -3.01 -4.97
N LEU A 183 7.83 -2.80 -5.56
CA LEU A 183 7.37 -1.47 -5.92
C LEU A 183 7.08 -0.61 -4.68
N PHE A 184 6.53 -1.18 -3.61
CA PHE A 184 6.43 -0.49 -2.33
C PHE A 184 7.80 -0.05 -1.81
N ALA A 185 8.77 -0.96 -1.78
CA ALA A 185 10.13 -0.66 -1.31
C ALA A 185 10.77 0.45 -2.15
N ILE A 186 10.66 0.39 -3.48
CA ILE A 186 11.20 1.41 -4.38
C ILE A 186 10.53 2.76 -4.12
N CYS A 187 9.19 2.82 -4.07
CA CYS A 187 8.44 4.05 -3.83
C CYS A 187 8.75 4.72 -2.49
N TRP A 188 8.93 3.93 -1.43
CA TRP A 188 9.05 4.44 -0.06
C TRP A 188 10.50 4.57 0.44
N ALA A 189 11.46 3.87 -0.16
CA ALA A 189 12.85 3.91 0.27
C ALA A 189 13.47 5.33 0.24
N PRO A 190 13.35 6.13 -0.84
CA PRO A 190 13.95 7.46 -0.89
C PRO A 190 13.49 8.35 0.26
N LEU A 191 12.19 8.34 0.55
CA LEU A 191 11.58 9.15 1.61
C LEU A 191 12.05 8.73 3.02
N ASN A 192 12.15 7.42 3.26
CA ASN A 192 12.62 6.89 4.55
C ASN A 192 14.12 7.16 4.77
N PHE A 193 14.94 7.06 3.72
CA PHE A 193 16.37 7.38 3.80
C PHE A 193 16.60 8.89 4.01
N ILE A 194 15.84 9.75 3.31
CA ILE A 194 15.83 11.19 3.57
C ILE A 194 15.48 11.46 5.03
N GLY A 195 14.43 10.83 5.55
CA GLY A 195 14.03 10.98 6.95
C GLY A 195 15.12 10.56 7.94
N LEU A 196 15.83 9.47 7.67
CA LEU A 196 16.94 9.01 8.50
C LEU A 196 18.14 9.96 8.47
N ILE A 197 18.48 10.49 7.28
CA ILE A 197 19.56 11.47 7.10
C ILE A 197 19.22 12.77 7.84
N VAL A 198 18.01 13.29 7.67
CA VAL A 198 17.53 14.50 8.37
C VAL A 198 17.50 14.28 9.87
N ALA A 199 17.05 13.11 10.35
CA ALA A 199 17.00 12.84 11.77
C ALA A 199 18.40 12.70 12.41
N SER A 200 19.42 12.34 11.64
CA SER A 200 20.80 12.18 12.15
C SER A 200 21.45 13.52 12.47
N ASP A 201 21.22 14.54 11.65
CA ASP A 201 21.66 15.92 11.90
C ASP A 201 20.69 16.91 11.24
N PRO A 202 19.59 17.30 11.93
CA PRO A 202 18.57 18.17 11.35
C PRO A 202 19.11 19.55 10.95
N ALA A 203 20.08 20.09 11.70
CA ALA A 203 20.60 21.43 11.50
C ALA A 203 21.46 21.54 10.23
N THR A 204 22.27 20.51 9.95
CA THR A 204 23.18 20.53 8.80
C THR A 204 22.57 19.84 7.58
N MET A 205 21.82 18.76 7.75
CA MET A 205 21.32 17.94 6.63
C MET A 205 20.02 18.50 6.04
N GLY A 206 19.17 19.15 6.85
CA GLY A 206 17.94 19.79 6.36
C GLY A 206 18.14 20.66 5.12
N PRO A 207 19.04 21.67 5.15
CA PRO A 207 19.30 22.55 4.01
C PRO A 207 20.15 21.92 2.90
N ARG A 208 20.82 20.79 3.15
CA ARG A 208 21.65 20.11 2.15
C ARG A 208 20.86 19.21 1.21
N ILE A 209 19.64 18.83 1.58
CA ILE A 209 18.81 17.94 0.76
C ILE A 209 18.19 18.77 -0.37
N PRO A 210 18.44 18.42 -1.65
CA PRO A 210 17.86 19.14 -2.76
C PRO A 210 16.32 19.08 -2.74
N GLU A 211 15.66 20.22 -2.95
CA GLU A 211 14.20 20.28 -2.94
C GLU A 211 13.55 19.37 -3.97
N TRP A 212 14.12 19.30 -5.18
CA TRP A 212 13.61 18.41 -6.23
C TRP A 212 13.63 16.93 -5.80
N LEU A 213 14.62 16.52 -5.02
CA LEU A 213 14.75 15.13 -4.54
C LEU A 213 13.69 14.84 -3.47
N PHE A 214 13.46 15.79 -2.57
CA PHE A 214 12.40 15.70 -1.56
C PHE A 214 11.03 15.60 -2.22
N ILE A 215 10.73 16.52 -3.15
CA ILE A 215 9.48 16.57 -3.91
C ILE A 215 9.27 15.27 -4.69
N ALA A 216 10.26 14.85 -5.49
CA ALA A 216 10.17 13.63 -6.28
C ALA A 216 9.92 12.39 -5.39
N SER A 217 10.58 12.30 -4.23
CA SER A 217 10.39 11.21 -3.28
C SER A 217 8.95 11.16 -2.73
N TYR A 218 8.36 12.30 -2.39
CA TYR A 218 6.96 12.36 -1.92
C TYR A 218 5.96 11.97 -3.01
N TYR A 219 6.10 12.52 -4.22
CA TYR A 219 5.19 12.18 -5.32
C TYR A 219 5.33 10.71 -5.76
N MET A 220 6.54 10.16 -5.70
CA MET A 220 6.77 8.73 -5.96
C MET A 220 6.10 7.85 -4.90
N ALA A 221 6.09 8.29 -3.64
CA ALA A 221 5.36 7.63 -2.56
C ALA A 221 3.83 7.70 -2.77
N TYR A 222 3.29 8.85 -3.21
CA TYR A 222 1.85 8.97 -3.53
C TYR A 222 1.42 8.09 -4.71
N PHE A 223 2.28 7.98 -5.74
CA PHE A 223 2.03 7.12 -6.89
C PHE A 223 1.93 5.63 -6.52
N ASN A 224 2.51 5.22 -5.39
CA ASN A 224 2.42 3.84 -4.91
C ASN A 224 0.98 3.33 -4.77
N SER A 225 0.06 4.18 -4.30
CA SER A 225 -1.31 3.78 -4.00
C SER A 225 -2.08 3.30 -5.24
N CYS A 226 -1.81 3.84 -6.43
CA CYS A 226 -2.49 3.40 -7.66
C CYS A 226 -1.80 2.21 -8.33
N LEU A 227 -0.50 2.02 -8.10
CA LEU A 227 0.28 0.91 -8.68
C LEU A 227 -0.28 -0.45 -8.26
N ASN A 228 -0.75 -0.60 -7.02
CA ASN A 228 -1.29 -1.85 -6.52
C ASN A 228 -2.40 -2.41 -7.43
N ALA A 229 -3.40 -1.59 -7.78
CA ALA A 229 -4.49 -1.99 -8.68
C ALA A 229 -4.00 -2.39 -10.08
N ILE A 230 -3.05 -1.62 -10.64
CA ILE A 230 -2.47 -1.89 -11.96
C ILE A 230 -1.75 -3.24 -11.96
N ILE A 231 -0.93 -3.51 -10.94
CA ILE A 231 -0.16 -4.76 -10.82
C ILE A 231 -1.11 -5.96 -10.72
N TYR A 232 -2.16 -5.88 -9.89
CA TYR A 232 -3.15 -6.96 -9.79
C TYR A 232 -3.87 -7.20 -11.12
N GLY A 233 -4.22 -6.14 -11.86
CA GLY A 233 -4.84 -6.26 -13.18
C GLY A 233 -3.94 -6.86 -14.26
N LEU A 234 -2.63 -6.58 -14.23
CA LEU A 234 -1.67 -7.05 -15.23
C LEU A 234 -1.16 -8.47 -14.94
N LEU A 235 -0.76 -8.75 -13.69
CA LEU A 235 -0.06 -9.99 -13.34
C LEU A 235 -0.98 -11.11 -12.87
N ASN A 236 -2.16 -10.78 -12.32
CA ASN A 236 -3.08 -11.78 -11.80
C ASN A 236 -4.21 -12.09 -12.79
N GLN A 237 -4.15 -13.27 -13.41
CA GLN A 237 -5.13 -13.71 -14.40
C GLN A 237 -6.56 -13.78 -13.86
N ASN A 238 -6.74 -14.08 -12.57
CA ASN A 238 -8.06 -14.12 -11.96
C ASN A 238 -8.63 -12.70 -11.84
N PHE A 239 -7.83 -11.74 -11.35
CA PHE A 239 -8.24 -10.34 -11.29
C PHE A 239 -8.51 -9.76 -12.68
N ARG A 240 -7.67 -10.07 -13.68
CA ARG A 240 -7.89 -9.61 -15.05
C ARG A 240 -9.23 -10.09 -15.63
N LYS A 241 -9.62 -11.33 -15.34
CA LYS A 241 -10.93 -11.87 -15.76
C LYS A 241 -12.08 -11.15 -15.08
N GLU A 242 -12.00 -10.94 -13.76
CA GLU A 242 -13.04 -10.23 -13.02
C GLU A 242 -13.13 -8.75 -13.41
N TYR A 243 -12.01 -8.05 -13.63
CA TYR A 243 -12.01 -6.69 -14.16
C TYR A 243 -12.72 -6.60 -15.51
N LYS A 244 -12.45 -7.53 -16.42
CA LYS A 244 -13.18 -7.60 -17.70
C LYS A 244 -14.68 -7.84 -17.48
N ARG A 245 -15.06 -8.77 -16.58
CA ARG A 245 -16.46 -9.04 -16.28
C ARG A 245 -17.17 -7.81 -15.71
N ILE A 246 -16.55 -7.11 -14.77
CA ILE A 246 -17.10 -5.90 -14.15
C ILE A 246 -17.26 -4.79 -15.19
N ILE A 247 -16.23 -4.52 -16.01
CA ILE A 247 -16.28 -3.50 -17.07
C ILE A 247 -17.37 -3.83 -18.09
N VAL A 248 -17.43 -5.07 -18.58
CA VAL A 248 -18.46 -5.50 -19.52
C VAL A 248 -19.85 -5.39 -18.89
N SER A 249 -20.04 -5.84 -17.64
CA SER A 249 -21.33 -5.72 -16.95
C SER A 249 -21.76 -4.27 -16.76
N LEU A 250 -20.84 -3.36 -16.47
CA LEU A 250 -21.14 -1.92 -16.35
C LEU A 250 -21.47 -1.29 -17.71
N CYS A 251 -20.74 -1.67 -18.76
CA CYS A 251 -20.99 -1.18 -20.12
C CYS A 251 -22.29 -1.73 -20.70
N THR A 252 -22.59 -3.01 -20.50
CA THR A 252 -23.82 -3.67 -20.97
C THR A 252 -25.02 -3.30 -20.11
N GLY A 253 -24.86 -3.14 -18.79
CA GLY A 253 -25.91 -2.64 -17.89
C GLY A 253 -26.27 -1.19 -18.17
N LYS A 254 -25.31 -0.34 -18.55
CA LYS A 254 -25.58 1.02 -19.07
C LYS A 254 -26.30 1.01 -20.41
N MET A 255 -26.00 0.04 -21.29
CA MET A 255 -26.69 -0.11 -22.59
C MET A 255 -28.18 -0.42 -22.40
N PHE A 256 -28.52 -1.32 -21.48
CA PHE A 256 -29.92 -1.65 -21.15
C PHE A 256 -30.70 -0.49 -20.51
N PHE A 257 -30.07 0.32 -19.66
CA PHE A 257 -30.72 1.50 -19.07
C PHE A 257 -30.90 2.66 -20.07
N LEU A 258 -29.99 2.83 -21.03
CA LEU A 258 -30.13 3.85 -22.07
C LEU A 258 -31.25 3.50 -23.07
N ASP A 259 -31.36 2.22 -23.48
CA ASP A 259 -32.43 1.78 -24.38
C ASP A 259 -33.82 1.90 -23.73
N SER A 260 -33.96 1.55 -22.45
CA SER A 260 -35.24 1.72 -21.74
C SER A 260 -35.65 3.18 -21.55
N SER A 261 -34.71 4.13 -21.57
CA SER A 261 -34.99 5.56 -21.45
C SER A 261 -35.45 6.16 -22.79
N ASN A 262 -34.89 5.68 -23.90
CA ASN A 262 -35.31 6.09 -25.24
C ASN A 262 -36.67 5.47 -25.62
N ASP A 263 -36.95 4.21 -25.24
CA ASP A 263 -38.25 3.57 -25.47
C ASP A 263 -39.41 4.20 -24.66
N ALA A 264 -39.10 4.84 -23.53
CA ALA A 264 -40.08 5.59 -22.74
C ALA A 264 -40.38 6.97 -23.34
N ALA A 265 -39.41 7.60 -24.03
CA ALA A 265 -39.59 8.89 -24.68
C ALA A 265 -40.38 8.78 -25.99
N ASP A 266 -40.24 7.69 -26.74
CA ASP A 266 -40.99 7.47 -27.99
C ASP A 266 -42.45 7.02 -27.78
N LYS A 267 -42.84 6.63 -26.56
CA LYS A 267 -44.24 6.31 -26.22
C LYS A 267 -45.08 7.52 -25.79
N ILE A 268 -44.50 8.73 -25.76
CA ILE A 268 -45.16 9.98 -25.31
C ILE A 268 -45.39 10.95 -26.49
N LYS A 269 -45.14 10.54 -27.74
CA LYS A 269 -45.48 11.31 -28.94
C LYS A 269 -46.63 10.70 -29.72
#